data_AF-A0A923QSU2-F1
#
_entry.id   AF-A0A923QSU2-F1
#
_cell.length_a   1.000
_cell.length_b   1.000
_cell.length_c   1.000
_cell.angle_alpha   90.00
_cell.angle_beta   90.00
_cell.angle_gamma   90.00
#
_symmetry.space_group_name_H-M   'P 1'
#
loop_
_entity.id
_entity.type
_entity.pdbx_description
1 polymer ?
#
loop_
_entity_poly.entity_id
_entity_poly.type
_entity_poly.pdbx_seq_one_letter_code
_entity_poly.pdbx_strand_id
1 'polypeptide(L)'
;MALMFKGVVLLLTLFCLKPATGVSALLPVNSPLPPSHAFDDPGKQAAVQKAGKRLALEFKAKGFIFGAPILFRSFKSMEVPKILTRPGMSAEKIKDEWKHASGEGKLELWVQDDDGHFRKFRTYSVCGMEGLPGPKRNENDYMSPEGFYEISPGTLDPNSWMRLSIDVGYPNAYDIGNRAKGRSGAGNAIKIHGACVTEGCLAMNDDQIDEIYAVVSKSLNRNVWSNGSVYKIPFYSFPFPLSPENLKKLDTDTLRNLSSVINRDHSTEFDVLKFWTHIQIGYEYFELERSAPDVSVQKTLGGVEYQFGRPSSELVQKK
;
A
#
# COMPACT_ATOMS: atom_id res chain seq x y z
N MET A 1 58.27 -59.99 9.64
CA MET A 1 57.02 -60.75 9.34
C MET A 1 55.94 -59.73 9.05
N ALA A 2 55.32 -59.85 7.88
CA ALA A 2 54.57 -58.79 7.19
C ALA A 2 53.16 -58.57 7.76
N LEU A 3 52.69 -57.32 7.74
CA LEU A 3 51.28 -57.01 7.52
C LEU A 3 51.17 -55.73 6.69
N MET A 4 50.58 -55.91 5.51
CA MET A 4 50.33 -54.89 4.50
C MET A 4 49.12 -54.03 4.90
N PHE A 5 49.21 -52.71 4.69
CA PHE A 5 48.02 -51.87 4.47
C PHE A 5 48.19 -51.11 3.16
N LYS A 6 47.34 -51.48 2.19
CA LYS A 6 47.18 -50.83 0.89
C LYS A 6 46.47 -49.48 1.09
N GLY A 7 46.99 -48.45 0.46
CA GLY A 7 46.33 -47.14 0.37
C GLY A 7 45.17 -47.11 -0.62
N VAL A 8 44.30 -46.12 -0.45
CA VAL A 8 43.51 -45.50 -1.52
C VAL A 8 43.39 -44.01 -1.18
N VAL A 9 43.86 -43.16 -2.10
CA VAL A 9 43.70 -41.70 -2.10
C VAL A 9 42.31 -41.40 -2.65
N LEU A 10 41.47 -40.70 -1.88
CA LEU A 10 40.18 -40.20 -2.34
C LEU A 10 40.30 -38.70 -2.65
N LEU A 11 40.27 -38.37 -3.95
CA LEU A 11 40.28 -37.00 -4.47
C LEU A 11 38.88 -36.39 -4.26
N LEU A 12 38.75 -35.43 -3.34
CA LEU A 12 37.52 -34.64 -3.16
C LEU A 12 37.46 -33.54 -4.23
N THR A 13 36.64 -33.74 -5.27
CA THR A 13 36.16 -32.65 -6.11
C THR A 13 34.88 -32.07 -5.49
N LEU A 14 35.00 -30.90 -4.87
CA LEU A 14 33.87 -30.08 -4.42
C LEU A 14 33.13 -29.54 -5.66
N PHE A 15 31.98 -30.12 -5.99
CA PHE A 15 31.01 -29.47 -6.88
C PHE A 15 30.22 -28.44 -6.07
N CYS A 16 30.49 -27.15 -6.29
CA CYS A 16 29.63 -26.05 -5.87
C CYS A 16 28.31 -26.12 -6.66
N LEU A 17 27.27 -26.70 -6.06
CA LEU A 17 25.90 -26.53 -6.53
C LEU A 17 25.43 -25.12 -6.15
N LYS A 18 25.26 -24.25 -7.16
CA LYS A 18 24.51 -22.99 -7.03
C LYS A 18 23.06 -23.30 -6.59
N PRO A 19 22.45 -22.50 -5.72
CA PRO A 19 21.03 -22.66 -5.40
C PRO A 19 20.20 -22.35 -6.65
N ALA A 20 19.31 -23.26 -7.00
CA ALA A 20 18.36 -23.09 -8.09
C ALA A 20 17.39 -21.94 -7.76
N THR A 21 17.36 -20.93 -8.61
CA THR A 21 16.32 -19.90 -8.66
C THR A 21 15.00 -20.57 -9.07
N GLY A 22 14.18 -20.93 -8.08
CA GLY A 22 12.86 -21.51 -8.28
C GLY A 22 11.84 -20.43 -8.59
N VAL A 23 11.62 -20.13 -9.88
CA VAL A 23 10.43 -19.41 -10.33
C VAL A 23 9.25 -20.36 -10.14
N SER A 24 8.45 -20.09 -9.10
CA SER A 24 7.23 -20.82 -8.79
C SER A 24 6.28 -20.80 -10.00
N ALA A 25 5.81 -21.98 -10.41
CA ALA A 25 4.92 -22.16 -11.55
C ALA A 25 3.71 -21.22 -11.43
N LEU A 26 3.64 -20.27 -12.37
CA LEU A 26 2.47 -19.41 -12.55
C LEU A 26 1.24 -20.29 -12.78
N LEU A 27 0.25 -20.22 -11.89
CA LEU A 27 -1.05 -20.83 -12.13
C LEU A 27 -1.60 -20.32 -13.48
N PRO A 28 -2.25 -21.18 -14.28
CA PRO A 28 -2.77 -20.77 -15.57
C PRO A 28 -3.68 -19.54 -15.44
N VAL A 29 -3.68 -18.71 -16.48
CA VAL A 29 -4.43 -17.43 -16.54
C VAL A 29 -5.92 -17.62 -16.18
N ASN A 30 -6.46 -18.83 -16.35
CA ASN A 30 -7.86 -19.19 -16.10
C ASN A 30 -8.15 -19.95 -14.79
N SER A 31 -7.20 -20.10 -13.86
CA SER A 31 -7.50 -20.73 -12.55
C SER A 31 -8.57 -19.93 -11.80
N PRO A 32 -9.63 -20.59 -11.27
CA PRO A 32 -10.66 -19.93 -10.48
C PRO A 32 -10.04 -19.26 -9.26
N LEU A 33 -10.58 -18.09 -8.90
CA LEU A 33 -10.17 -17.37 -7.71
C LEU A 33 -10.43 -18.29 -6.48
N PRO A 34 -9.45 -18.53 -5.59
CA PRO A 34 -9.64 -19.24 -4.34
C PRO A 34 -10.71 -18.50 -3.54
N PRO A 35 -11.57 -19.25 -2.85
CA PRO A 35 -12.66 -18.64 -2.11
C PRO A 35 -12.07 -18.01 -0.85
N SER A 36 -12.03 -16.68 -0.78
CA SER A 36 -12.27 -16.05 0.51
C SER A 36 -13.75 -15.73 0.68
N HIS A 37 -14.50 -15.37 -0.37
CA HIS A 37 -15.96 -15.29 -0.33
C HIS A 37 -16.56 -15.59 -1.72
N ALA A 38 -17.61 -16.41 -1.80
CA ALA A 38 -18.36 -16.59 -3.03
C ALA A 38 -19.11 -15.28 -3.35
N PHE A 39 -19.28 -14.99 -4.64
CA PHE A 39 -20.15 -13.89 -5.06
C PHE A 39 -21.60 -14.31 -4.88
N ASP A 40 -22.36 -13.58 -4.08
CA ASP A 40 -23.81 -13.76 -3.94
C ASP A 40 -24.55 -13.19 -5.16
N ASP A 41 -23.94 -12.21 -5.84
CA ASP A 41 -24.44 -11.53 -7.03
C ASP A 41 -23.70 -12.03 -8.30
N PRO A 42 -24.36 -12.82 -9.17
CA PRO A 42 -23.78 -13.31 -10.42
C PRO A 42 -23.38 -12.19 -11.39
N GLY A 43 -24.05 -11.04 -11.33
CA GLY A 43 -23.73 -9.87 -12.14
C GLY A 43 -22.39 -9.27 -11.76
N LYS A 44 -22.14 -9.07 -10.45
CA LYS A 44 -20.82 -8.66 -9.94
C LYS A 44 -19.74 -9.67 -10.34
N GLN A 45 -20.02 -10.95 -10.20
CA GLN A 45 -19.09 -12.01 -10.58
C GLN A 45 -18.72 -11.94 -12.08
N ALA A 46 -19.72 -11.82 -12.95
CA ALA A 46 -19.52 -11.73 -14.39
C ALA A 46 -18.74 -10.46 -14.78
N ALA A 47 -18.99 -9.34 -14.10
CA ALA A 47 -18.31 -8.07 -14.34
C ALA A 47 -16.82 -8.14 -13.98
N VAL A 48 -16.48 -8.68 -12.80
CA VAL A 48 -15.08 -8.94 -12.38
C VAL A 48 -14.38 -9.90 -13.35
N GLN A 49 -15.05 -10.98 -13.78
CA GLN A 49 -14.47 -11.91 -14.76
C GLN A 49 -14.21 -11.25 -16.12
N LYS A 50 -15.14 -10.41 -16.59
CA LYS A 50 -15.01 -9.66 -17.84
C LYS A 50 -13.85 -8.66 -17.75
N ALA A 51 -13.76 -7.91 -16.66
CA ALA A 51 -12.66 -6.98 -16.38
C ALA A 51 -11.31 -7.71 -16.34
N GLY A 52 -11.23 -8.85 -15.64
CA GLY A 52 -10.03 -9.67 -15.57
C GLY A 52 -9.56 -10.19 -16.94
N LYS A 53 -10.47 -10.67 -17.79
CA LYS A 53 -10.13 -11.09 -19.17
C LYS A 53 -9.56 -9.93 -20.00
N ARG A 54 -10.16 -8.74 -19.91
CA ARG A 54 -9.68 -7.53 -20.59
C ARG A 54 -8.31 -7.11 -20.08
N LEU A 55 -8.12 -7.07 -18.76
CA LEU A 55 -6.83 -6.75 -18.14
C LEU A 55 -5.74 -7.74 -18.53
N ALA A 56 -6.03 -9.04 -18.58
CA ALA A 56 -5.05 -10.04 -18.98
C ALA A 56 -4.47 -9.78 -20.39
N LEU A 57 -5.32 -9.37 -21.33
CA LEU A 57 -4.89 -8.99 -22.68
C LEU A 57 -4.03 -7.72 -22.65
N GLU A 58 -4.42 -6.71 -21.86
CA GLU A 58 -3.68 -5.46 -21.75
C GLU A 58 -2.32 -5.64 -21.05
N PHE A 59 -2.27 -6.43 -19.98
CA PHE A 59 -1.03 -6.82 -19.31
C PHE A 59 -0.08 -7.45 -20.32
N LYS A 60 -0.56 -8.46 -21.07
CA LYS A 60 0.24 -9.13 -22.10
C LYS A 60 0.74 -8.13 -23.15
N ALA A 61 -0.12 -7.24 -23.66
CA ALA A 61 0.25 -6.25 -24.67
C ALA A 61 1.31 -5.26 -24.18
N LYS A 62 1.35 -4.98 -22.87
CA LYS A 62 2.33 -4.07 -22.23
C LYS A 62 3.53 -4.81 -21.60
N GLY A 63 3.67 -6.11 -21.85
CA GLY A 63 4.79 -6.92 -21.32
C GLY A 63 4.72 -7.15 -19.82
N PHE A 64 3.52 -7.30 -19.25
CA PHE A 64 3.29 -7.68 -17.86
C PHE A 64 2.65 -9.07 -17.78
N ILE A 65 2.86 -9.74 -16.64
CA ILE A 65 2.26 -11.04 -16.34
C ILE A 65 1.01 -10.80 -15.47
N PHE A 66 -0.17 -11.19 -15.96
CA PHE A 66 -1.41 -11.07 -15.19
C PHE A 66 -1.40 -12.05 -14.00
N GLY A 67 -1.43 -11.50 -12.78
CA GLY A 67 -1.26 -12.27 -11.55
C GLY A 67 0.18 -12.31 -11.02
N ALA A 68 1.14 -11.62 -11.63
CA ALA A 68 2.42 -11.30 -10.98
C ALA A 68 2.18 -10.50 -9.69
N PRO A 69 3.13 -10.51 -8.74
CA PRO A 69 3.06 -9.65 -7.56
C PRO A 69 2.81 -8.19 -7.95
N ILE A 70 1.90 -7.54 -7.22
CA ILE A 70 1.53 -6.14 -7.43
C ILE A 70 1.79 -5.31 -6.17
N LEU A 71 1.80 -4.00 -6.35
CA LEU A 71 1.91 -3.00 -5.30
C LEU A 71 1.01 -1.82 -5.65
N PHE A 72 0.36 -1.26 -4.63
CA PHE A 72 -0.44 -0.04 -4.78
C PHE A 72 0.22 1.15 -4.10
N ARG A 73 0.10 2.33 -4.73
CA ARG A 73 0.36 3.61 -4.07
C ARG A 73 -0.84 4.54 -4.22
N SER A 74 -1.40 5.01 -3.12
CA SER A 74 -2.44 6.04 -3.12
C SER A 74 -1.88 7.41 -2.77
N PHE A 75 -2.44 8.44 -3.39
CA PHE A 75 -2.10 9.84 -3.16
C PHE A 75 -3.39 10.65 -3.00
N LYS A 76 -3.49 11.45 -1.94
CA LYS A 76 -4.68 12.27 -1.64
C LYS A 76 -4.83 13.44 -2.60
N SER A 77 -3.95 14.42 -2.50
CA SER A 77 -3.91 15.52 -3.46
C SER A 77 -2.63 16.33 -3.22
N MET A 78 -2.02 16.77 -4.32
CA MET A 78 -0.95 17.77 -4.28
C MET A 78 -1.48 19.18 -4.01
N GLU A 79 -2.76 19.43 -4.27
CA GLU A 79 -3.36 20.71 -3.94
C GLU A 79 -3.52 20.78 -2.43
N VAL A 80 -2.54 21.41 -1.78
CA VAL A 80 -2.74 21.99 -0.45
C VAL A 80 -4.02 22.80 -0.58
N PRO A 81 -5.10 22.38 0.10
CA PRO A 81 -6.38 23.02 -0.11
C PRO A 81 -6.24 24.52 0.13
N LYS A 82 -6.69 25.36 -0.81
CA LYS A 82 -6.61 26.84 -0.69
C LYS A 82 -7.17 27.33 0.65
N ILE A 83 -8.10 26.57 1.23
CA ILE A 83 -8.64 26.82 2.57
C ILE A 83 -7.55 26.87 3.66
N LEU A 84 -6.49 26.08 3.58
CA LEU A 84 -5.36 26.10 4.51
C LEU A 84 -4.49 27.35 4.36
N THR A 85 -4.58 28.05 3.23
CA THR A 85 -3.77 29.25 2.95
C THR A 85 -4.60 30.54 3.03
N ARG A 86 -5.88 30.48 3.40
CA ARG A 86 -6.76 31.66 3.52
C ARG A 86 -6.51 32.40 4.84
N PRO A 87 -6.28 33.74 4.81
CA PRO A 87 -6.12 34.53 6.02
C PRO A 87 -7.35 34.46 6.93
N GLY A 88 -7.14 34.41 8.25
CA GLY A 88 -8.21 34.46 9.25
C GLY A 88 -9.03 33.17 9.41
N MET A 89 -8.57 32.05 8.85
CA MET A 89 -9.21 30.74 9.06
C MET A 89 -8.81 30.15 10.42
N SER A 90 -9.80 29.82 11.25
CA SER A 90 -9.57 29.00 12.46
C SER A 90 -9.55 27.51 12.10
N ALA A 91 -8.98 26.68 12.98
CA ALA A 91 -8.94 25.23 12.79
C ALA A 91 -10.36 24.63 12.68
N GLU A 92 -11.33 25.16 13.42
CA GLU A 92 -12.73 24.75 13.38
C GLU A 92 -13.33 25.02 12.00
N LYS A 93 -13.14 26.23 11.49
CA LYS A 93 -13.67 26.60 10.18
C LYS A 93 -13.05 25.77 9.05
N ILE A 94 -11.75 25.50 9.12
CA ILE A 94 -11.07 24.62 8.16
C ILE A 94 -11.68 23.21 8.21
N LYS A 95 -11.88 22.65 9.41
CA LYS A 95 -12.44 21.31 9.57
C LYS A 95 -13.88 21.24 9.08
N ASP A 96 -14.73 22.22 9.40
CA ASP A 96 -16.14 22.23 9.00
C ASP A 96 -16.30 22.34 7.49
N GLU A 97 -15.51 23.19 6.84
CA GLU A 97 -15.49 23.29 5.37
C GLU A 97 -14.87 22.04 4.71
N TRP A 98 -13.91 21.37 5.37
CA TRP A 98 -13.22 20.19 4.82
C TRP A 98 -13.89 18.85 5.13
N LYS A 99 -14.75 18.75 6.15
CA LYS A 99 -15.42 17.50 6.56
C LYS A 99 -16.15 16.80 5.42
N HIS A 100 -16.53 17.54 4.38
CA HIS A 100 -17.20 17.03 3.18
C HIS A 100 -16.39 17.21 1.88
N ALA A 101 -15.13 17.65 1.99
CA ALA A 101 -14.24 17.78 0.85
C ALA A 101 -13.69 16.40 0.48
N SER A 102 -14.44 15.71 -0.37
CA SER A 102 -13.94 14.60 -1.18
C SER A 102 -13.02 15.16 -2.26
N GLY A 103 -11.71 15.01 -2.09
CA GLY A 103 -10.73 15.35 -3.13
C GLY A 103 -10.55 14.22 -4.13
N GLU A 104 -10.26 14.57 -5.39
CA GLU A 104 -9.84 13.59 -6.41
C GLU A 104 -8.45 13.04 -6.06
N GLY A 105 -8.42 11.79 -5.61
CA GLY A 105 -7.19 11.06 -5.32
C GLY A 105 -6.65 10.30 -6.52
N LYS A 106 -5.47 9.70 -6.36
CA LYS A 106 -4.88 8.79 -7.34
C LYS A 106 -4.52 7.47 -6.68
N LEU A 107 -4.77 6.37 -7.38
CA LEU A 107 -4.30 5.03 -7.02
C LEU A 107 -3.43 4.49 -8.15
N GLU A 108 -2.14 4.34 -7.91
CA GLU A 108 -1.22 3.71 -8.85
C GLU A 108 -1.16 2.21 -8.62
N LEU A 109 -1.26 1.45 -9.71
CA LEU A 109 -1.01 0.01 -9.77
C LEU A 109 0.35 -0.26 -10.39
N TRP A 110 1.22 -0.89 -9.61
CA TRP A 110 2.55 -1.32 -9.98
C TRP A 110 2.60 -2.85 -10.04
N VAL A 111 3.33 -3.39 -11.01
CA VAL A 111 3.42 -4.83 -11.26
C VAL A 111 4.89 -5.22 -11.29
N GLN A 112 5.24 -6.27 -10.56
CA GLN A 112 6.60 -6.79 -10.50
C GLN A 112 6.94 -7.54 -11.79
N ASP A 113 8.13 -7.28 -12.33
CA ASP A 113 8.73 -8.06 -13.41
C ASP A 113 9.54 -9.25 -12.87
N ASP A 114 10.13 -10.02 -13.78
CA ASP A 114 10.88 -11.24 -13.45
C ASP A 114 12.19 -10.95 -12.68
N ASP A 115 12.71 -9.70 -12.76
CA ASP A 115 13.89 -9.24 -12.04
C ASP A 115 13.55 -8.75 -10.62
N GLY A 116 12.27 -8.74 -10.26
CA GLY A 116 11.80 -8.30 -8.95
C GLY A 116 11.53 -6.80 -8.86
N HIS A 117 11.63 -6.05 -9.96
CA HIS A 117 11.36 -4.61 -10.00
C HIS A 117 9.91 -4.33 -10.38
N PHE A 118 9.34 -3.30 -9.77
CA PHE A 118 7.99 -2.84 -10.02
C PHE A 118 7.99 -1.80 -11.13
N ARG A 119 7.20 -2.06 -12.18
CA ARG A 119 6.88 -1.08 -13.22
C ARG A 119 5.43 -0.66 -13.12
N LYS A 120 5.18 0.64 -13.31
CA LYS A 120 3.81 1.18 -13.27
C LYS A 120 3.00 0.65 -14.45
N PHE A 121 1.86 0.03 -14.15
CA PHE A 121 0.92 -0.43 -15.17
C PHE A 121 -0.14 0.64 -15.47
N ARG A 122 -0.71 1.25 -14.41
CA ARG A 122 -1.84 2.18 -14.52
C ARG A 122 -1.94 3.10 -13.32
N THR A 123 -2.55 4.27 -13.52
CA THR A 123 -3.06 5.14 -12.46
C THR A 123 -4.57 5.25 -12.61
N TYR A 124 -5.31 5.00 -11.54
CA TYR A 124 -6.74 5.21 -11.44
C TYR A 124 -7.02 6.54 -10.75
N SER A 125 -8.00 7.28 -11.24
CA SER A 125 -8.60 8.39 -10.48
C SER A 125 -9.50 7.82 -9.39
N VAL A 126 -9.35 8.30 -8.17
CA VAL A 126 -10.21 7.97 -7.03
C VAL A 126 -11.32 9.00 -6.98
N CYS A 127 -12.58 8.57 -7.00
CA CYS A 127 -13.76 9.44 -6.91
C CYS A 127 -13.71 10.34 -5.67
N GLY A 128 -13.32 9.73 -4.55
CA GLY A 128 -13.24 10.41 -3.28
C GLY A 128 -12.30 9.69 -2.35
N MET A 129 -11.42 10.47 -1.76
CA MET A 129 -10.62 10.07 -0.62
C MET A 129 -10.67 11.22 0.38
N GLU A 130 -11.31 10.99 1.52
CA GLU A 130 -11.57 12.06 2.47
C GLU A 130 -10.32 12.45 3.27
N GLY A 131 -10.35 13.67 3.79
CA GLY A 131 -9.38 14.15 4.74
C GLY A 131 -8.30 15.02 4.12
N LEU A 132 -7.80 15.95 4.92
CA LEU A 132 -6.68 16.79 4.55
C LEU A 132 -5.43 15.89 4.38
N PRO A 133 -4.37 16.41 3.77
CA PRO A 133 -3.04 15.87 4.00
C PRO A 133 -2.79 15.74 5.51
N GLY A 134 -2.39 14.53 5.95
CA GLY A 134 -2.20 14.13 7.34
C GLY A 134 -2.76 12.73 7.62
N PRO A 135 -2.19 11.94 8.55
CA PRO A 135 -2.64 10.58 8.78
C PRO A 135 -4.02 10.53 9.44
N LYS A 136 -4.75 9.45 9.17
CA LYS A 136 -5.90 9.07 9.99
C LYS A 136 -5.44 8.76 11.40
N ARG A 137 -5.99 9.45 12.38
CA ARG A 137 -5.66 9.25 13.78
C ARG A 137 -6.84 8.66 14.52
N ASN A 138 -8.06 9.19 14.41
CA ASN A 138 -9.20 8.77 15.22
C ASN A 138 -10.30 8.06 14.43
N GLU A 139 -11.09 7.26 15.14
CA GLU A 139 -12.42 6.91 14.66
C GLU A 139 -13.23 8.19 14.37
N ASN A 140 -13.91 8.22 13.21
CA ASN A 140 -14.76 9.34 12.77
C ASN A 140 -14.04 10.69 12.63
N ASP A 141 -12.73 10.70 12.37
CA ASP A 141 -11.99 11.92 12.03
C ASP A 141 -12.09 12.34 10.55
N TYR A 142 -12.79 11.57 9.71
CA TYR A 142 -12.95 11.79 8.27
C TYR A 142 -11.62 11.90 7.50
N MET A 143 -10.58 11.23 8.01
CA MET A 143 -9.26 11.19 7.39
C MET A 143 -9.03 9.82 6.77
N SER A 144 -8.56 9.80 5.53
CA SER A 144 -7.95 8.59 4.94
C SER A 144 -6.54 8.39 5.52
N PRO A 145 -6.08 7.14 5.66
CA PRO A 145 -4.81 6.84 6.29
C PRO A 145 -3.60 7.25 5.44
N GLU A 146 -2.45 7.43 6.11
CA GLU A 146 -1.15 7.65 5.47
C GLU A 146 -0.15 6.72 6.14
N GLY A 147 0.64 5.99 5.34
CA GLY A 147 1.55 4.96 5.85
C GLY A 147 1.65 3.75 4.94
N PHE A 148 2.12 2.65 5.52
CA PHE A 148 2.44 1.40 4.81
C PHE A 148 1.54 0.27 5.32
N TYR A 149 0.78 -0.34 4.41
CA TYR A 149 -0.24 -1.33 4.71
C TYR A 149 -0.10 -2.56 3.80
N GLU A 150 -0.89 -3.58 4.09
CA GLU A 150 -0.87 -4.85 3.37
C GLU A 150 -2.29 -5.38 3.14
N ILE A 151 -2.65 -5.61 1.87
CA ILE A 151 -3.88 -6.29 1.49
C ILE A 151 -3.63 -7.80 1.59
N SER A 152 -4.48 -8.51 2.32
CA SER A 152 -4.37 -9.96 2.55
C SER A 152 -5.50 -10.72 1.84
N PRO A 153 -5.37 -12.02 1.54
CA PRO A 153 -6.41 -12.79 0.86
C PRO A 153 -7.81 -12.73 1.52
N GLY A 154 -7.87 -12.64 2.85
CA GLY A 154 -9.11 -12.53 3.61
C GLY A 154 -9.75 -11.13 3.66
N THR A 155 -9.17 -10.12 3.00
CA THR A 155 -9.68 -8.74 3.02
C THR A 155 -10.57 -8.38 1.84
N LEU A 156 -10.84 -9.34 0.95
CA LEU A 156 -11.67 -9.16 -0.24
C LEU A 156 -13.12 -9.49 0.10
N ASP A 157 -14.03 -8.57 -0.20
CA ASP A 157 -15.45 -8.70 0.05
C ASP A 157 -16.24 -8.46 -1.26
N PRO A 158 -16.65 -9.53 -1.96
CA PRO A 158 -17.42 -9.43 -3.20
C PRO A 158 -18.88 -9.02 -2.96
N ASN A 159 -19.37 -9.16 -1.72
CA ASN A 159 -20.77 -8.97 -1.36
C ASN A 159 -21.02 -7.60 -0.72
N SER A 160 -19.99 -6.75 -0.65
CA SER A 160 -20.11 -5.37 -0.22
C SER A 160 -21.27 -4.63 -0.91
N TRP A 161 -22.01 -3.90 -0.10
CA TRP A 161 -23.12 -3.04 -0.53
C TRP A 161 -22.63 -1.84 -1.37
N MET A 162 -21.37 -1.42 -1.22
CA MET A 162 -20.74 -0.33 -1.99
C MET A 162 -20.09 -0.81 -3.30
N ARG A 163 -20.61 -1.88 -3.92
CA ARG A 163 -20.07 -2.52 -5.13
C ARG A 163 -18.61 -3.00 -4.96
N LEU A 164 -18.45 -4.20 -4.36
CA LEU A 164 -17.16 -4.83 -4.02
C LEU A 164 -16.36 -3.99 -3.00
N SER A 165 -15.58 -4.63 -2.13
CA SER A 165 -14.62 -3.91 -1.32
C SER A 165 -13.37 -4.71 -1.01
N ILE A 166 -12.27 -3.99 -0.80
CA ILE A 166 -10.94 -4.55 -0.47
C ILE A 166 -10.43 -3.76 0.72
N ASP A 167 -10.32 -4.39 1.90
CA ASP A 167 -9.68 -3.76 3.06
C ASP A 167 -8.17 -3.68 2.84
N VAL A 168 -7.63 -2.47 3.02
CA VAL A 168 -6.23 -2.10 2.75
C VAL A 168 -5.28 -2.52 3.86
N GLY A 169 -5.79 -2.93 5.03
CA GLY A 169 -5.00 -3.35 6.19
C GLY A 169 -4.89 -2.29 7.28
N TYR A 170 -5.75 -1.26 7.29
CA TYR A 170 -5.84 -0.27 8.37
C TYR A 170 -6.70 -0.79 9.54
N PRO A 171 -6.37 -0.48 10.80
CA PRO A 171 -5.12 0.14 11.27
C PRO A 171 -3.96 -0.87 11.33
N ASN A 172 -2.75 -0.42 11.03
CA ASN A 172 -1.52 -1.21 11.17
C ASN A 172 -0.90 -1.03 12.58
N ALA A 173 0.28 -1.62 12.80
CA ALA A 173 0.97 -1.52 14.09
C ALA A 173 1.40 -0.08 14.47
N TYR A 174 1.74 0.75 13.49
CA TYR A 174 2.07 2.16 13.71
C TYR A 174 0.84 2.95 14.16
N ASP A 175 -0.28 2.75 13.48
CA ASP A 175 -1.56 3.37 13.81
C ASP A 175 -2.03 2.96 15.21
N ILE A 176 -1.91 1.68 15.56
CA ILE A 176 -2.30 1.19 16.89
C ILE A 176 -1.38 1.74 17.97
N GLY A 177 -0.06 1.74 17.75
CA GLY A 177 0.92 2.11 18.78
C GLY A 177 0.97 3.61 19.09
N ASN A 178 0.55 4.47 18.16
CA ASN A 178 0.50 5.91 18.36
C ASN A 178 -0.86 6.41 18.86
N ARG A 179 -1.71 5.52 19.40
CA ARG A 179 -3.07 5.81 19.82
C ARG A 179 -3.34 5.34 21.25
N ALA A 180 -3.75 6.28 22.10
CA ALA A 180 -4.01 6.02 23.52
C ALA A 180 -5.08 4.95 23.77
N LYS A 181 -6.05 4.80 22.85
CA LYS A 181 -7.12 3.80 22.92
C LYS A 181 -6.85 2.56 22.04
N GLY A 182 -5.64 2.39 21.50
CA GLY A 182 -5.31 1.28 20.61
C GLY A 182 -6.21 1.20 19.38
N ARG A 183 -6.60 -0.01 18.95
CA ARG A 183 -7.39 -0.25 17.73
C ARG A 183 -8.74 0.47 17.71
N SER A 184 -9.49 0.44 18.81
CA SER A 184 -10.76 1.18 18.90
C SER A 184 -10.55 2.69 18.79
N GLY A 185 -9.39 3.18 19.22
CA GLY A 185 -8.99 4.56 19.02
C GLY A 185 -8.71 4.94 17.57
N ALA A 186 -8.19 4.03 16.75
CA ALA A 186 -7.86 4.27 15.34
C ALA A 186 -9.10 4.25 14.44
N GLY A 187 -10.11 3.46 14.82
CA GLY A 187 -11.40 3.37 14.14
C GLY A 187 -11.50 2.20 13.17
N ASN A 188 -12.44 2.32 12.23
CA ASN A 188 -12.86 1.24 11.32
C ASN A 188 -11.85 0.95 10.20
N ALA A 189 -12.04 -0.20 9.55
CA ALA A 189 -11.28 -0.60 8.38
C ALA A 189 -11.40 0.43 7.25
N ILE A 190 -10.30 0.65 6.53
CA ILE A 190 -10.25 1.50 5.34
C ILE A 190 -10.25 0.60 4.12
N LYS A 191 -11.11 0.89 3.16
CA LYS A 191 -11.33 0.01 2.00
C LYS A 191 -11.17 0.75 0.68
N ILE A 192 -10.84 0.00 -0.37
CA ILE A 192 -11.08 0.40 -1.76
C ILE A 192 -12.41 -0.22 -2.17
N HIS A 193 -13.34 0.56 -2.71
CA HIS A 193 -14.67 0.06 -3.09
C HIS A 193 -15.29 0.87 -4.25
N GLY A 194 -16.39 0.38 -4.82
CA GLY A 194 -17.11 1.05 -5.92
C GLY A 194 -18.13 2.09 -5.44
N ALA A 195 -19.15 2.34 -6.26
CA ALA A 195 -20.27 3.25 -6.01
C ALA A 195 -19.93 4.75 -5.86
N CYS A 196 -18.65 5.15 -5.90
CA CYS A 196 -18.22 6.55 -5.92
C CYS A 196 -18.75 7.42 -4.73
N VAL A 197 -19.03 6.79 -3.58
CA VAL A 197 -19.44 7.43 -2.32
C VAL A 197 -18.37 7.14 -1.27
N THR A 198 -18.01 8.04 -0.36
CA THR A 198 -16.98 7.76 0.67
C THR A 198 -17.33 8.36 2.03
N GLU A 199 -16.82 7.72 3.09
CA GLU A 199 -16.67 8.25 4.46
C GLU A 199 -15.22 7.93 4.96
N GLY A 200 -14.22 8.22 4.13
CA GLY A 200 -12.79 8.02 4.43
C GLY A 200 -12.13 6.81 3.74
N CYS A 201 -12.88 6.11 2.90
CA CYS A 201 -12.39 5.04 2.04
C CYS A 201 -11.93 5.57 0.67
N LEU A 202 -11.29 4.72 -0.12
CA LEU A 202 -10.95 5.00 -1.51
C LEU A 202 -12.11 4.58 -2.40
N ALA A 203 -12.99 5.54 -2.69
CA ALA A 203 -14.13 5.30 -3.57
C ALA A 203 -13.70 5.33 -5.03
N MET A 204 -14.08 4.31 -5.77
CA MET A 204 -13.82 4.12 -7.20
C MET A 204 -15.15 4.12 -7.94
N ASN A 205 -15.10 4.34 -9.25
CA ASN A 205 -16.25 3.97 -10.07
C ASN A 205 -16.33 2.43 -10.23
N ASP A 206 -17.50 1.96 -10.68
CA ASP A 206 -17.80 0.53 -10.74
C ASP A 206 -16.88 -0.24 -11.70
N ASP A 207 -16.51 0.35 -12.84
CA ASP A 207 -15.60 -0.27 -13.81
C ASP A 207 -14.17 -0.41 -13.25
N GLN A 208 -13.71 0.60 -12.51
CA GLN A 208 -12.40 0.61 -11.88
C GLN A 208 -12.33 -0.41 -10.74
N ILE A 209 -13.34 -0.49 -9.88
CA ILE A 209 -13.33 -1.47 -8.78
C ILE A 209 -13.39 -2.90 -9.32
N ASP A 210 -14.10 -3.17 -10.42
CA ASP A 210 -14.08 -4.48 -11.06
C ASP A 210 -12.68 -4.87 -11.55
N GLU A 211 -11.97 -3.93 -12.17
CA GLU A 211 -10.58 -4.12 -12.60
C GLU A 211 -9.63 -4.35 -11.41
N ILE A 212 -9.72 -3.49 -10.39
CA ILE A 212 -8.88 -3.56 -9.18
C ILE A 212 -9.13 -4.88 -8.44
N TYR A 213 -10.39 -5.27 -8.27
CA TYR A 213 -10.75 -6.52 -7.61
C TYR A 213 -10.25 -7.73 -8.40
N ALA A 214 -10.38 -7.71 -9.73
CA ALA A 214 -9.88 -8.79 -10.58
C ALA A 214 -8.35 -8.96 -10.48
N VAL A 215 -7.57 -7.88 -10.51
CA VAL A 215 -6.10 -7.95 -10.42
C VAL A 215 -5.62 -8.31 -9.02
N VAL A 216 -6.25 -7.75 -7.96
CA VAL A 216 -5.94 -8.07 -6.56
C VAL A 216 -6.22 -9.54 -6.29
N SER A 217 -7.42 -10.00 -6.65
CA SER A 217 -7.79 -11.40 -6.47
C SER A 217 -6.82 -12.30 -7.24
N LYS A 218 -6.56 -12.04 -8.54
CA LYS A 218 -5.61 -12.85 -9.31
C LYS A 218 -4.21 -12.88 -8.70
N SER A 219 -3.70 -11.75 -8.20
CA SER A 219 -2.37 -11.66 -7.60
C SER A 219 -2.27 -12.41 -6.26
N LEU A 220 -3.33 -12.42 -5.45
CA LEU A 220 -3.36 -13.09 -4.14
C LEU A 220 -3.54 -14.61 -4.23
N ASN A 221 -3.97 -15.13 -5.38
CA ASN A 221 -4.10 -16.58 -5.63
C ASN A 221 -2.76 -17.33 -5.65
N ARG A 222 -1.66 -16.60 -5.50
CA ARG A 222 -0.34 -17.16 -5.23
C ARG A 222 -0.32 -17.59 -3.76
N ASN A 223 -0.85 -18.79 -3.51
CA ASN A 223 -1.30 -19.17 -2.17
C ASN A 223 -0.18 -19.25 -1.10
N VAL A 224 1.08 -19.43 -1.49
CA VAL A 224 2.21 -19.50 -0.53
C VAL A 224 3.52 -19.18 -1.27
N TRP A 225 4.37 -18.33 -0.70
CA TRP A 225 5.79 -18.26 -1.08
C TRP A 225 6.49 -19.58 -0.70
N SER A 226 7.60 -19.92 -1.36
CA SER A 226 8.35 -21.17 -1.08
C SER A 226 8.81 -21.32 0.39
N ASN A 227 8.83 -20.24 1.16
CA ASN A 227 9.18 -20.20 2.58
C ASN A 227 7.99 -20.39 3.54
N GLY A 228 6.78 -20.69 3.03
CA GLY A 228 5.58 -20.87 3.87
C GLY A 228 4.83 -19.58 4.21
N SER A 229 5.34 -18.41 3.83
CA SER A 229 4.65 -17.13 4.06
C SER A 229 3.52 -16.92 3.06
N VAL A 230 2.38 -16.42 3.57
CA VAL A 230 1.25 -15.98 2.73
C VAL A 230 1.65 -14.68 2.04
N TYR A 231 1.51 -14.64 0.71
CA TYR A 231 1.73 -13.41 -0.04
C TYR A 231 0.65 -12.38 0.32
N LYS A 232 1.10 -11.16 0.58
CA LYS A 232 0.25 -9.98 0.76
C LYS A 232 0.68 -8.90 -0.22
N ILE A 233 -0.26 -8.09 -0.66
CA ILE A 233 0.00 -6.98 -1.58
C ILE A 233 0.35 -5.74 -0.76
N PRO A 234 1.54 -5.13 -0.95
CA PRO A 234 1.85 -3.85 -0.31
C PRO A 234 0.92 -2.75 -0.83
N PHE A 235 0.38 -1.95 0.09
CA PHE A 235 -0.45 -0.79 -0.18
C PHE A 235 0.11 0.41 0.57
N TYR A 236 0.63 1.40 -0.14
CA TYR A 236 1.24 2.58 0.47
C TYR A 236 0.36 3.79 0.24
N SER A 237 0.00 4.51 1.30
CA SER A 237 -0.83 5.71 1.21
C SER A 237 -0.04 6.94 1.61
N PHE A 238 -0.04 7.94 0.74
CA PHE A 238 0.71 9.17 0.93
C PHE A 238 -0.22 10.38 0.78
N PRO A 239 0.10 11.52 1.43
CA PRO A 239 -0.65 12.76 1.22
C PRO A 239 -0.59 13.18 -0.25
N PHE A 240 0.60 13.07 -0.84
CA PHE A 240 0.96 13.40 -2.21
C PHE A 240 2.33 12.76 -2.52
N PRO A 241 2.86 12.81 -3.76
CA PRO A 241 4.21 12.30 -4.04
C PRO A 241 5.26 13.02 -3.17
N LEU A 242 5.82 12.31 -2.19
CA LEU A 242 6.73 12.86 -1.16
C LEU A 242 8.16 13.09 -1.69
N SER A 243 8.29 13.71 -2.87
CA SER A 243 9.59 14.17 -3.36
C SER A 243 10.12 15.32 -2.48
N PRO A 244 11.44 15.48 -2.35
CA PRO A 244 12.03 16.65 -1.69
C PRO A 244 11.51 17.97 -2.25
N GLU A 245 11.25 18.03 -3.57
CA GLU A 245 10.72 19.21 -4.25
C GLU A 245 9.29 19.53 -3.82
N ASN A 246 8.45 18.52 -3.57
CA ASN A 246 7.08 18.74 -3.12
C ASN A 246 7.01 19.13 -1.64
N LEU A 247 7.86 18.55 -0.79
CA LEU A 247 7.93 18.96 0.62
C LEU A 247 8.37 20.42 0.78
N LYS A 248 9.31 20.89 -0.06
CA LYS A 248 9.77 22.30 -0.06
C LYS A 248 8.69 23.30 -0.46
N LYS A 249 7.60 22.87 -1.10
CA LYS A 249 6.48 23.75 -1.47
C LYS A 249 5.56 24.08 -0.29
N LEU A 250 5.69 23.36 0.82
CA LEU A 250 4.88 23.60 2.02
C LEU A 250 5.44 24.81 2.78
N ASP A 251 4.68 25.89 2.82
CA ASP A 251 5.03 27.05 3.63
C ASP A 251 4.71 26.84 5.13
N THR A 252 5.29 27.69 5.97
CA THR A 252 5.12 27.64 7.43
C THR A 252 3.67 27.80 7.85
N ASP A 253 2.88 28.60 7.13
CA ASP A 253 1.48 28.86 7.46
C ASP A 253 0.60 27.63 7.19
N THR A 254 0.83 26.96 6.07
CA THR A 254 0.20 25.68 5.70
C THR A 254 0.47 24.63 6.75
N LEU A 255 1.75 24.45 7.13
CA LEU A 255 2.14 23.46 8.14
C LEU A 255 1.51 23.77 9.50
N ARG A 256 1.51 25.04 9.92
CA ARG A 256 0.87 25.46 11.17
C ARG A 256 -0.64 25.18 11.15
N ASN A 257 -1.32 25.49 10.04
CA ASN A 257 -2.76 25.28 9.91
C ASN A 257 -3.12 23.79 9.80
N LEU A 258 -2.31 22.97 9.13
CA LEU A 258 -2.47 21.52 9.14
C LEU A 258 -2.30 20.96 10.56
N SER A 259 -1.25 21.37 11.25
CA SER A 259 -1.00 20.95 12.63
C SER A 259 -2.13 21.37 13.57
N SER A 260 -2.71 22.55 13.41
CA SER A 260 -3.84 22.99 14.26
C SER A 260 -5.10 22.15 14.04
N VAL A 261 -5.41 21.79 12.78
CA VAL A 261 -6.56 20.92 12.46
C VAL A 261 -6.33 19.49 12.95
N ILE A 262 -5.12 18.96 12.74
CA ILE A 262 -4.77 17.57 13.10
C ILE A 262 -4.63 17.38 14.61
N ASN A 263 -4.28 18.43 15.37
CA ASN A 263 -4.07 18.32 16.82
C ASN A 263 -5.25 18.78 17.68
N ARG A 264 -6.30 19.37 17.08
CA ARG A 264 -7.39 20.03 17.81
C ARG A 264 -8.05 19.18 18.91
N ASP A 265 -8.27 17.90 18.63
CA ASP A 265 -9.01 16.99 19.51
C ASP A 265 -8.06 16.03 20.29
N HIS A 266 -6.77 16.36 20.39
CA HIS A 266 -5.72 15.42 20.84
C HIS A 266 -5.08 15.82 22.18
N SER A 267 -4.82 14.81 23.03
CA SER A 267 -4.03 14.93 24.25
C SER A 267 -2.52 15.01 24.00
N THR A 268 -2.07 14.70 22.78
CA THR A 268 -0.68 14.71 22.36
C THR A 268 -0.50 15.45 21.03
N GLU A 269 0.44 16.39 21.03
CA GLU A 269 0.86 17.12 19.84
C GLU A 269 1.47 16.16 18.82
N PHE A 270 1.06 16.31 17.57
CA PHE A 270 1.54 15.54 16.42
C PHE A 270 2.19 16.46 15.42
N ASP A 271 3.44 16.15 15.12
CA ASP A 271 4.23 16.85 14.12
C ASP A 271 4.07 16.15 12.76
N VAL A 272 3.23 16.76 11.92
CA VAL A 272 2.92 16.26 10.57
C VAL A 272 4.15 16.25 9.67
N LEU A 273 5.02 17.26 9.79
CA LEU A 273 6.22 17.34 8.97
C LEU A 273 7.23 16.27 9.38
N LYS A 274 7.41 16.04 10.69
CA LYS A 274 8.24 14.94 11.20
C LYS A 274 7.72 13.59 10.69
N PHE A 275 6.41 13.38 10.74
CA PHE A 275 5.79 12.16 10.22
C PHE A 275 6.02 11.99 8.72
N TRP A 276 5.77 13.03 7.91
CA TRP A 276 5.97 12.98 6.46
C TRP A 276 7.43 12.76 6.07
N THR A 277 8.36 13.42 6.75
CA THR A 277 9.80 13.20 6.57
C THR A 277 10.18 11.75 6.89
N HIS A 278 9.51 11.13 7.87
CA HIS A 278 9.76 9.74 8.23
C HIS A 278 9.24 8.76 7.17
N ILE A 279 7.99 8.89 6.72
CA ILE A 279 7.43 8.01 5.68
C ILE A 279 8.03 8.30 4.29
N GLN A 280 8.63 9.48 4.08
CA GLN A 280 9.39 9.81 2.89
C GLN A 280 10.56 8.83 2.68
N ILE A 281 11.15 8.27 3.73
CA ILE A 281 12.26 7.30 3.62
C ILE A 281 11.82 6.08 2.79
N GLY A 282 10.65 5.50 3.13
CA GLY A 282 10.09 4.37 2.37
C GLY A 282 9.62 4.77 0.97
N TYR A 283 9.13 6.01 0.80
CA TYR A 283 8.78 6.54 -0.51
C TYR A 283 10.03 6.64 -1.43
N GLU A 284 11.11 7.24 -0.95
CA GLU A 284 12.37 7.38 -1.69
C GLU A 284 13.02 6.03 -1.97
N TYR A 285 12.96 5.08 -1.03
CA TYR A 285 13.43 3.71 -1.26
C TYR A 285 12.77 3.12 -2.50
N PHE A 286 11.44 3.17 -2.60
CA PHE A 286 10.73 2.64 -3.75
C PHE A 286 11.03 3.39 -5.05
N GLU A 287 11.22 4.72 -5.00
CA GLU A 287 11.57 5.50 -6.18
C GLU A 287 12.96 5.15 -6.74
N LEU A 288 13.91 4.80 -5.86
CA LEU A 288 15.28 4.44 -6.21
C LEU A 288 15.40 2.98 -6.65
N GLU A 289 14.91 2.05 -5.83
CA GLU A 289 15.13 0.61 -6.00
C GLU A 289 14.06 -0.04 -6.89
N ARG A 290 12.91 0.63 -7.09
CA ARG A 290 11.71 0.04 -7.71
C ARG A 290 11.32 -1.30 -7.07
N SER A 291 11.63 -1.50 -5.81
CA SER A 291 11.25 -2.67 -5.01
C SER A 291 10.51 -2.21 -3.76
N ALA A 292 9.63 -3.07 -3.24
CA ALA A 292 8.92 -2.80 -2.00
C ALA A 292 9.93 -2.78 -0.84
N PRO A 293 10.05 -1.69 -0.05
CA PRO A 293 10.86 -1.70 1.15
C PRO A 293 10.38 -2.76 2.13
N ASP A 294 11.31 -3.37 2.86
CA ASP A 294 10.98 -4.11 4.07
C ASP A 294 10.54 -3.10 5.14
N VAL A 295 9.25 -3.12 5.51
CA VAL A 295 8.67 -2.18 6.47
C VAL A 295 8.30 -2.92 7.74
N SER A 296 8.86 -2.46 8.86
CA SER A 296 8.46 -2.89 10.20
C SER A 296 8.12 -1.70 11.08
N VAL A 297 7.54 -1.96 12.25
CA VAL A 297 7.22 -0.92 13.25
C VAL A 297 7.92 -1.28 14.55
N GLN A 298 8.66 -0.34 15.12
CA GLN A 298 9.40 -0.53 16.36
C GLN A 298 8.99 0.50 17.42
N LYS A 299 9.06 0.08 18.68
CA LYS A 299 8.81 0.96 19.83
C LYS A 299 10.02 1.86 20.08
N THR A 300 9.78 3.14 20.28
CA THR A 300 10.79 4.15 20.62
C THR A 300 10.42 4.83 21.95
N LEU A 301 11.30 5.70 22.45
CA LEU A 301 11.01 6.52 23.64
C LEU A 301 9.79 7.43 23.43
N GLY A 302 9.48 7.79 22.17
CA GLY A 302 8.38 8.68 21.80
C GLY A 302 7.10 7.98 21.32
N GLY A 303 7.03 6.64 21.35
CA GLY A 303 5.87 5.90 20.85
C GLY A 303 6.28 4.73 19.95
N VAL A 304 5.78 4.70 18.71
CA VAL A 304 6.21 3.75 17.69
C VAL A 304 6.56 4.45 16.38
N GLU A 305 7.57 3.94 15.68
CA GLU A 305 8.06 4.49 14.42
C GLU A 305 8.23 3.37 13.38
N TYR A 306 8.03 3.71 12.10
CA TYR A 306 8.38 2.81 11.00
C TYR A 306 9.89 2.57 10.96
N GLN A 307 10.30 1.40 10.51
CA GLN A 307 11.67 1.05 10.18
C GLN A 307 11.68 0.50 8.77
N PHE A 308 12.63 0.97 7.98
CA PHE A 308 12.81 0.56 6.60
C PHE A 308 14.09 -0.25 6.48
N GLY A 309 14.03 -1.38 5.78
CA GLY A 309 15.22 -2.15 5.41
C GLY A 309 16.25 -1.27 4.70
N ARG A 310 17.54 -1.57 4.89
CA ARG A 310 18.61 -0.81 4.23
C ARG A 310 18.50 -0.97 2.71
N PRO A 311 18.75 0.10 1.92
CA PRO A 311 18.96 -0.03 0.48
C PRO A 311 20.06 -1.03 0.18
N SER A 312 20.06 -1.60 -1.02
CA SER A 312 21.19 -2.41 -1.46
C SER A 312 22.47 -1.57 -1.37
N SER A 313 23.55 -2.16 -0.86
CA SER A 313 24.78 -1.46 -0.42
C SER A 313 25.51 -0.62 -1.48
N GLU A 314 25.06 -0.63 -2.74
CA GLU A 314 25.71 0.06 -3.85
C GLU A 314 25.43 1.57 -3.90
N LEU A 315 24.46 2.09 -3.14
CA LEU A 315 24.01 3.49 -3.28
C LEU A 315 24.45 4.45 -2.16
N VAL A 316 25.08 3.96 -1.09
CA VAL A 316 25.63 4.83 -0.01
C VAL A 316 26.77 5.72 -0.51
N GLN A 317 27.33 5.47 -1.70
CA GLN A 317 28.43 6.25 -2.28
C GLN A 317 28.01 7.36 -3.27
N LYS A 318 26.71 7.62 -3.49
CA LYS A 318 26.25 8.61 -4.49
C LYS A 318 25.49 9.82 -3.93
N LYS A 319 25.56 10.11 -2.63
CA LYS A 319 25.10 11.39 -2.06
C LYS A 319 26.25 12.12 -1.38
#